data_AF-A0A0S7ZE56-F1
#
_entry.id   AF-A0A0S7ZE56-F1
#
_cell.length_a   1.000
_cell.length_b   1.000
_cell.length_c   1.000
_cell.angle_alpha   90.00
_cell.angle_beta   90.00
_cell.angle_gamma   90.00
#
_symmetry.space_group_name_H-M   'P 1'
#
loop_
_entity.id
_entity.type
_entity.pdbx_description
1 polymer ?
#
loop_
_entity_poly.entity_id
_entity_poly.type
_entity_poly.pdbx_seq_one_letter_code
_entity_poly.pdbx_strand_id
1 'polypeptide(L)'
;MTLKYRLESLNIYFKFALLVAGAALFFVLFPFLHRYGTVLYILFAFFLLLFGVLFRFVAGRKTFRITLWLWASGSLIYLVIAFFLILKGVQPLPYLRMGRPEMILYYVSYPLRVLGIFFSGLIFSSITSPIEFLRWGEKGLKIALAYRAFEYSMNAFEENRVALLIQGAWPDFTGRGRKLGLVFKAVQSAPLLVATTFRNLILWFPWAWICYNSLRKNIAGRKEK
;
A
#
# COMPACT_ATOMS: atom_id res chain seq x y z
N MET A 1 14.23 -15.74 17.82
CA MET A 1 13.70 -14.36 17.77
C MET A 1 13.52 -13.97 16.30
N THR A 2 12.28 -13.82 15.82
CA THR A 2 12.00 -13.50 14.40
C THR A 2 12.38 -12.04 14.08
N LEU A 3 12.88 -11.80 12.86
CA LEU A 3 13.31 -10.47 12.37
C LEU A 3 12.26 -9.38 12.60
N LYS A 4 10.98 -9.73 12.48
CA LYS A 4 9.84 -8.86 12.77
C LYS A 4 9.89 -8.24 14.17
N TYR A 5 10.06 -9.04 15.24
CA TYR A 5 10.10 -8.52 16.61
C TYR A 5 11.28 -7.57 16.86
N ARG A 6 12.42 -7.81 16.20
CA ARG A 6 13.58 -6.90 16.30
C ARG A 6 13.31 -5.55 15.63
N LEU A 7 12.58 -5.55 14.52
CA LEU A 7 12.21 -4.32 13.82
C LEU A 7 11.07 -3.58 14.54
N GLU A 8 10.13 -4.31 15.15
CA GLU A 8 9.03 -3.75 15.94
C GLU A 8 9.51 -3.03 17.21
N SER A 9 10.59 -3.47 17.84
CA SER A 9 11.12 -2.83 19.04
C SER A 9 11.87 -1.51 18.77
N LEU A 10 12.15 -1.18 17.50
CA LEU A 10 12.83 0.06 17.13
C LEU A 10 11.94 1.29 17.40
N ASN A 11 12.58 2.44 17.63
CA ASN A 11 11.87 3.70 17.78
C ASN A 11 11.18 4.09 16.45
N ILE A 12 9.99 4.70 16.53
CA ILE A 12 9.21 5.17 15.39
C ILE A 12 10.02 6.09 14.45
N TYR A 13 10.93 6.90 15.00
CA TYR A 13 11.81 7.75 14.20
C TYR A 13 12.77 6.94 13.32
N PHE A 14 13.32 5.83 13.82
CA PHE A 14 14.17 4.94 13.02
C PHE A 14 13.35 4.19 11.96
N LYS A 15 12.15 3.72 12.32
CA LYS A 15 11.22 3.09 11.36
C LYS A 15 10.88 4.07 10.22
N PHE A 16 10.59 5.32 10.57
CA PHE A 16 10.29 6.37 9.60
C PHE A 16 11.51 6.73 8.73
N ALA A 17 12.70 6.83 9.32
CA ALA A 17 13.93 7.04 8.55
C ALA A 17 14.17 5.90 7.56
N LEU A 18 13.92 4.65 7.96
CA LEU A 18 14.02 3.47 7.09
C LEU A 18 12.98 3.52 5.95
N LEU A 19 11.75 3.94 6.23
CA LEU A 19 10.72 4.17 5.22
C LEU A 19 11.18 5.22 4.20
N VAL A 20 11.64 6.38 4.67
CA VAL A 20 12.07 7.49 3.81
C VAL A 20 13.29 7.08 3.00
N ALA A 21 14.28 6.41 3.60
CA ALA A 21 15.47 5.93 2.92
C ALA A 21 15.12 4.89 1.84
N GLY A 22 14.23 3.93 2.16
CA GLY A 22 13.75 2.94 1.20
C GLY A 22 13.01 3.59 0.02
N ALA A 23 12.07 4.51 0.31
CA ALA A 23 11.34 5.24 -0.72
C ALA A 23 12.28 6.10 -1.58
N ALA A 24 13.22 6.81 -0.96
CA ALA A 24 14.21 7.63 -1.64
C ALA A 24 15.12 6.79 -2.54
N LEU A 25 15.56 5.61 -2.08
CA LEU A 25 16.36 4.67 -2.86
C LEU A 25 15.68 4.33 -4.20
N PHE A 26 14.43 3.88 -4.17
CA PHE A 26 13.68 3.54 -5.39
C PHE A 26 13.26 4.79 -6.20
N PHE A 27 13.13 5.95 -5.55
CA PHE A 27 12.86 7.21 -6.25
C PHE A 27 14.07 7.74 -7.00
N VAL A 28 15.25 7.66 -6.40
CA VAL A 28 16.52 8.23 -6.89
C VAL A 28 17.21 7.29 -7.87
N LEU A 29 17.21 5.97 -7.62
CA LEU A 29 17.80 5.01 -8.55
C LEU A 29 17.12 5.05 -9.92
N PHE A 30 15.82 5.35 -9.98
CA PHE A 30 15.04 5.23 -11.21
C PHE A 30 15.39 6.27 -12.30
N PRO A 31 15.52 7.58 -12.02
CA PRO A 31 16.06 8.54 -12.98
C PRO A 31 17.50 8.21 -13.42
N PHE A 32 18.30 7.62 -12.53
CA PHE A 32 19.70 7.33 -12.83
C PHE A 32 19.89 6.07 -13.70
N LEU A 33 18.95 5.11 -13.67
CA LEU A 33 18.89 3.98 -14.62
C LEU A 33 19.09 4.41 -16.07
N HIS A 34 18.58 5.60 -16.40
CA HIS A 34 18.63 6.18 -17.73
C HIS A 34 20.02 6.72 -18.11
N ARG A 35 20.83 7.19 -17.14
CA ARG A 35 22.09 7.91 -17.40
C ARG A 35 23.35 7.05 -17.23
N TYR A 36 23.35 6.08 -16.31
CA TYR A 36 24.57 5.30 -15.98
C TYR A 36 24.50 3.82 -16.38
N GLY A 37 23.49 3.43 -17.17
CA GLY A 37 23.45 2.12 -17.84
C GLY A 37 23.21 0.92 -16.91
N THR A 38 23.67 -0.26 -17.35
CA THR A 38 23.32 -1.59 -16.82
C THR A 38 23.61 -1.78 -15.33
N VAL A 39 24.63 -1.12 -14.78
CA VAL A 39 25.02 -1.26 -13.36
C VAL A 39 23.91 -0.80 -12.41
N LEU A 40 23.22 0.28 -12.74
CA LEU A 40 22.10 0.76 -11.94
C LEU A 40 20.87 -0.13 -12.06
N TYR A 41 20.66 -0.77 -13.21
CA TYR A 41 19.60 -1.79 -13.37
C TYR A 41 19.87 -2.99 -12.46
N ILE A 42 21.12 -3.43 -12.38
CA ILE A 42 21.54 -4.52 -11.49
C ILE A 42 21.33 -4.12 -10.03
N LEU A 43 21.79 -2.93 -9.63
CA LEU A 43 21.60 -2.43 -8.26
C LEU A 43 20.12 -2.29 -7.91
N PHE A 44 19.31 -1.74 -8.83
CA PHE A 44 17.87 -1.60 -8.65
C PHE A 44 17.20 -2.96 -8.48
N ALA A 45 17.52 -3.94 -9.33
CA ALA A 45 16.98 -5.30 -9.22
C ALA A 45 17.42 -5.98 -7.91
N PHE A 46 18.68 -5.81 -7.51
CA PHE A 46 19.21 -6.31 -6.24
C PHE A 46 18.43 -5.74 -5.04
N PHE A 47 18.24 -4.42 -4.97
CA PHE A 47 17.49 -3.80 -3.88
C PHE A 47 16.00 -4.17 -3.91
N LEU A 48 15.40 -4.30 -5.09
CA LEU A 48 14.02 -4.77 -5.22
C LEU A 48 13.85 -6.18 -4.64
N LEU A 49 14.77 -7.09 -4.97
CA LEU A 49 14.79 -8.44 -4.41
C LEU A 49 15.03 -8.43 -2.90
N LEU A 50 15.99 -7.63 -2.43
CA LEU A 50 16.30 -7.50 -1.00
C LEU A 50 15.06 -7.05 -0.20
N PHE A 51 14.40 -5.97 -0.65
CA PHE A 51 13.17 -5.47 -0.01
C PHE A 51 12.01 -6.46 -0.14
N GLY A 52 11.88 -7.17 -1.26
CA GLY A 52 10.89 -8.24 -1.42
C GLY A 52 11.11 -9.40 -0.43
N VAL A 53 12.37 -9.82 -0.23
CA VAL A 53 12.74 -10.85 0.74
C VAL A 53 12.47 -10.37 2.17
N LEU A 54 12.88 -9.15 2.51
CA LEU A 54 12.60 -8.54 3.82
C LEU A 54 11.09 -8.48 4.09
N PHE A 55 10.30 -8.02 3.12
CA PHE A 55 8.85 -7.96 3.24
C PHE A 55 8.24 -9.36 3.44
N ARG A 56 8.70 -10.37 2.70
CA ARG A 56 8.28 -11.76 2.90
C ARG A 56 8.54 -12.27 4.32
N PHE A 57 9.68 -11.92 4.91
CA PHE A 57 10.02 -12.29 6.29
C PHE A 57 9.20 -11.54 7.34
N VAL A 58 8.86 -10.28 7.09
CA VAL A 58 8.11 -9.42 8.03
C VAL A 58 6.60 -9.70 7.98
N ALA A 59 6.00 -9.71 6.78
CA ALA A 59 4.55 -9.83 6.61
C ALA A 59 4.06 -11.27 6.45
N GLY A 60 4.97 -12.21 6.20
CA GLY A 60 4.66 -13.63 6.02
C GLY A 60 4.32 -14.02 4.58
N ARG A 61 4.34 -15.34 4.31
CA ARG A 61 4.21 -15.89 2.95
C ARG A 61 2.86 -15.62 2.29
N LYS A 62 1.76 -15.67 3.06
CA LYS A 62 0.40 -15.47 2.54
C LYS A 62 0.22 -14.02 2.05
N THR A 63 0.56 -13.06 2.90
CA THR A 63 0.51 -11.62 2.60
C THR A 63 1.38 -11.27 1.40
N PHE A 64 2.61 -11.78 1.36
CA PHE A 64 3.51 -11.59 0.22
C PHE A 64 2.92 -12.05 -1.11
N ARG A 65 2.30 -13.25 -1.15
CA ARG A 65 1.65 -13.77 -2.36
C ARG A 65 0.48 -12.89 -2.80
N ILE A 66 -0.35 -12.45 -1.86
CA ILE A 66 -1.49 -11.56 -2.14
C ILE A 66 -1.00 -10.24 -2.71
N THR A 67 0.03 -9.63 -2.11
CA THR A 67 0.64 -8.38 -2.59
C THR A 67 1.19 -8.52 -4.00
N LEU A 68 1.94 -9.60 -4.29
CA LEU A 68 2.45 -9.83 -5.65
C LEU A 68 1.33 -10.04 -6.66
N TRP A 69 0.26 -10.72 -6.28
CA TRP A 69 -0.88 -10.96 -7.17
C TRP A 69 -1.64 -9.66 -7.49
N LEU A 70 -1.87 -8.81 -6.48
CA LEU A 70 -2.45 -7.48 -6.64
C LEU A 70 -1.56 -6.55 -7.48
N TRP A 71 -0.24 -6.61 -7.26
CA TRP A 71 0.70 -5.85 -8.07
C TRP A 71 0.72 -6.33 -9.52
N ALA A 72 0.71 -7.65 -9.75
CA ALA A 72 0.71 -8.22 -11.09
C ALA A 72 -0.58 -7.85 -11.87
N SER A 73 -1.74 -7.90 -11.21
CA SER A 73 -3.00 -7.48 -11.84
C SER A 73 -3.02 -5.98 -12.17
N GLY A 74 -2.54 -5.12 -11.27
CA GLY A 74 -2.38 -3.69 -11.53
C GLY A 74 -1.37 -3.39 -12.65
N SER A 75 -0.27 -4.14 -12.69
CA SER A 75 0.78 -4.00 -13.71
C SER A 75 0.28 -4.40 -15.10
N LEU A 76 -0.58 -5.43 -15.19
CA LEU A 76 -1.20 -5.82 -16.46
C LEU A 76 -2.05 -4.70 -17.05
N ILE A 77 -2.90 -4.08 -16.22
CA ILE A 77 -3.74 -2.94 -16.63
C ILE A 77 -2.85 -1.76 -17.06
N TYR A 78 -1.80 -1.46 -16.28
CA TYR A 78 -0.84 -0.43 -16.63
C TYR A 78 -0.14 -0.70 -17.96
N LEU A 79 0.26 -1.94 -18.24
CA LEU A 79 0.96 -2.28 -19.48
C LEU A 79 0.10 -2.04 -20.73
N VAL A 80 -1.21 -2.26 -20.64
CA VAL A 80 -2.14 -1.93 -21.73
C VAL A 80 -2.13 -0.44 -22.03
N ILE A 81 -2.15 0.40 -20.99
CA ILE A 81 -2.09 1.86 -21.12
C ILE A 81 -0.72 2.28 -21.66
N ALA A 82 0.36 1.74 -21.09
CA ALA A 82 1.72 2.04 -21.48
C ALA A 82 2.00 1.68 -22.94
N PHE A 83 1.49 0.54 -23.42
CA PHE A 83 1.62 0.14 -24.82
C PHE A 83 1.03 1.21 -25.77
N PHE A 84 -0.17 1.73 -25.46
CA PHE A 84 -0.78 2.79 -26.24
C PHE A 84 0.05 4.09 -26.23
N LEU A 85 0.61 4.46 -25.07
CA LEU A 85 1.48 5.63 -24.94
C LEU A 85 2.79 5.49 -25.73
N ILE A 86 3.40 4.31 -25.72
CA ILE A 86 4.60 3.98 -26.49
C ILE A 86 4.32 4.10 -28.00
N LEU A 87 3.21 3.54 -28.48
CA LEU A 87 2.83 3.62 -29.90
C LEU A 87 2.64 5.07 -30.37
N LYS A 88 2.07 5.92 -29.52
CA LYS A 88 1.91 7.36 -29.78
C LYS A 88 3.20 8.18 -29.59
N GLY A 89 4.29 7.56 -29.12
CA GLY A 89 5.55 8.25 -28.84
C GLY A 89 5.43 9.29 -27.72
N VAL A 90 4.50 9.11 -26.79
CA VAL A 90 4.28 10.05 -25.68
C VAL A 90 5.46 9.97 -24.71
N GLN A 91 6.16 11.09 -24.55
CA GLN A 91 7.28 11.20 -23.64
C GLN A 91 6.80 11.11 -22.18
N PRO A 92 7.40 10.23 -21.35
CA PRO A 92 6.97 10.04 -19.97
C PRO A 92 7.31 11.23 -19.06
N LEU A 93 8.30 12.03 -19.45
CA LEU A 93 8.74 13.23 -18.73
C LEU A 93 8.73 14.42 -19.69
N PRO A 94 8.09 15.55 -19.32
CA PRO A 94 7.99 16.70 -20.22
C PRO A 94 9.33 17.43 -20.45
N TYR A 95 10.34 17.17 -19.61
CA TYR A 95 11.64 17.86 -19.63
C TYR A 95 12.77 17.05 -20.29
N LEU A 96 12.53 15.79 -20.66
CA LEU A 96 13.54 14.86 -21.18
C LEU A 96 13.03 14.21 -22.46
N ARG A 97 13.78 14.35 -23.56
CA ARG A 97 13.49 13.63 -24.82
C ARG A 97 14.21 12.29 -24.80
N MET A 98 13.45 11.20 -24.70
CA MET A 98 13.97 9.83 -24.71
C MET A 98 13.86 9.21 -26.10
N GLY A 99 14.83 8.38 -26.48
CA GLY A 99 14.73 7.51 -27.64
C GLY A 99 13.69 6.40 -27.45
N ARG A 100 13.28 5.71 -28.53
CA ARG A 100 12.33 4.58 -28.46
C ARG A 100 12.73 3.46 -27.47
N PRO A 101 13.97 2.92 -27.46
CA PRO A 101 14.32 1.84 -26.54
C PRO A 101 14.29 2.29 -25.08
N GLU A 102 14.70 3.53 -24.81
CA GLU A 102 14.70 4.14 -23.47
C GLU A 102 13.27 4.38 -22.98
N MET A 103 12.39 4.86 -23.86
CA MET A 103 10.97 5.05 -23.57
C MET A 103 10.31 3.71 -23.18
N ILE A 104 10.57 2.65 -23.96
CA ILE A 104 10.05 1.30 -23.66
C ILE A 104 10.57 0.83 -22.29
N LEU A 105 11.87 0.93 -22.04
CA LEU A 105 12.47 0.54 -20.77
C LEU A 105 11.88 1.34 -19.60
N TYR A 106 11.65 2.65 -19.76
CA TYR A 106 11.06 3.49 -18.73
C TYR A 106 9.64 3.03 -18.37
N TYR A 107 8.77 2.87 -19.38
CA TYR A 107 7.40 2.42 -19.15
C TYR A 107 7.37 1.01 -18.54
N VAL A 108 8.17 0.06 -19.04
CA VAL A 108 8.18 -1.32 -18.52
C VAL A 108 8.76 -1.41 -17.10
N SER A 109 9.73 -0.57 -16.75
CA SER A 109 10.36 -0.59 -15.42
C SER A 109 9.56 0.18 -14.36
N TYR A 110 8.62 1.04 -14.76
CA TYR A 110 7.82 1.84 -13.83
C TYR A 110 7.02 1.01 -12.80
N PRO A 111 6.31 -0.08 -13.17
CA PRO A 111 5.66 -0.95 -12.18
C PRO A 111 6.61 -1.54 -11.15
N LEU A 112 7.86 -1.84 -11.54
CA LEU A 112 8.89 -2.35 -10.62
C LEU A 112 9.32 -1.27 -9.62
N ARG A 113 9.41 -0.01 -10.05
CA ARG A 113 9.66 1.13 -9.15
C ARG A 113 8.54 1.27 -8.12
N VAL A 114 7.31 1.22 -8.59
CA VAL A 114 6.13 1.27 -7.71
C VAL A 114 6.21 0.11 -6.72
N LEU A 115 6.55 -1.11 -7.16
CA LEU A 115 6.71 -2.26 -6.28
C LEU A 115 7.74 -2.05 -5.18
N GLY A 116 8.92 -1.49 -5.49
CA GLY A 116 9.96 -1.21 -4.49
C GLY A 116 9.52 -0.18 -3.44
N ILE A 117 8.86 0.89 -3.86
CA ILE A 117 8.26 1.88 -2.95
C ILE A 117 7.19 1.22 -2.09
N PHE A 118 6.33 0.39 -2.69
CA PHE A 118 5.30 -0.37 -1.98
C PHE A 118 5.89 -1.32 -0.95
N PHE A 119 6.95 -2.08 -1.26
CA PHE A 119 7.59 -2.94 -0.27
C PHE A 119 8.12 -2.15 0.93
N SER A 120 8.75 -1.00 0.69
CA SER A 120 9.22 -0.12 1.77
C SER A 120 8.05 0.33 2.67
N GLY A 121 6.94 0.77 2.06
CA GLY A 121 5.73 1.18 2.77
C GLY A 121 5.07 0.03 3.55
N LEU A 122 4.97 -1.15 2.94
CA LEU A 122 4.35 -2.33 3.55
C LEU A 122 5.20 -2.92 4.67
N ILE A 123 6.53 -2.90 4.56
CA ILE A 123 7.44 -3.25 5.66
C ILE A 123 7.19 -2.31 6.82
N PHE A 124 7.21 -1.00 6.58
CA PHE A 124 6.96 0.00 7.62
C PHE A 124 5.60 -0.20 8.30
N SER A 125 4.53 -0.39 7.52
CA SER A 125 3.19 -0.64 8.06
C SER A 125 3.12 -1.94 8.87
N SER A 126 3.88 -2.97 8.48
CA SER A 126 3.86 -4.27 9.16
C SER A 126 4.63 -4.31 10.49
N ILE A 127 5.50 -3.31 10.74
CA ILE A 127 6.33 -3.22 11.97
C ILE A 127 5.94 -2.04 12.86
N THR A 128 4.96 -1.22 12.45
CA THR A 128 4.59 0.01 13.13
C THR A 128 3.18 -0.10 13.69
N SER A 129 3.04 0.04 15.01
CA SER A 129 1.72 0.16 15.63
C SER A 129 1.19 1.60 15.52
N PRO A 130 -0.13 1.81 15.30
CA PRO A 130 -0.74 3.14 15.30
C PRO A 130 -0.45 3.96 16.57
N ILE A 131 -0.27 3.30 17.72
CA ILE A 131 0.01 3.94 19.02
C ILE A 131 1.39 4.60 19.03
N GLU A 132 2.35 4.07 18.27
CA GLU A 132 3.71 4.62 18.22
C GLU A 132 3.74 6.05 17.66
N PHE A 133 2.80 6.37 16.77
CA PHE A 133 2.66 7.72 16.22
C PHE A 133 2.32 8.76 17.28
N LEU A 134 1.73 8.39 18.44
CA LEU A 134 1.42 9.34 19.52
C LEU A 134 2.66 10.10 20.02
N ARG A 135 3.87 9.54 19.84
CA ARG A 135 5.15 10.21 20.15
C ARG A 135 5.39 11.48 19.32
N TRP A 136 4.69 11.67 18.20
CA TRP A 136 4.75 12.87 17.36
C TRP A 136 3.74 13.95 17.75
N GLY A 137 3.09 13.83 18.92
CA GLY A 137 2.14 14.81 19.42
C GLY A 137 0.87 14.89 18.55
N GLU A 138 0.41 16.10 18.24
CA GLU A 138 -0.88 16.30 17.55
C GLU A 138 -0.90 15.71 16.12
N LYS A 139 0.21 15.85 15.37
CA LYS A 139 0.31 15.26 14.02
C LYS A 139 0.25 13.74 14.09
N GLY A 140 0.94 13.17 15.08
CA GLY A 140 0.92 11.74 15.38
C GLY A 140 -0.46 11.21 15.73
N LEU A 141 -1.21 11.95 16.56
CA LEU A 141 -2.57 11.63 16.92
C LEU A 141 -3.49 11.57 15.69
N LYS A 142 -3.39 12.53 14.76
CA LYS A 142 -4.18 12.52 13.51
C LYS A 142 -3.88 11.28 12.67
N ILE A 143 -2.62 10.87 12.59
CA ILE A 143 -2.20 9.65 11.86
C ILE A 143 -2.74 8.41 12.56
N ALA A 144 -2.62 8.31 13.88
CA ALA A 144 -3.13 7.19 14.67
C ALA A 144 -4.66 7.02 14.52
N LEU A 145 -5.40 8.14 14.51
CA LEU A 145 -6.84 8.17 14.29
C LEU A 145 -7.22 7.71 12.89
N ALA A 146 -6.51 8.20 11.87
CA ALA A 146 -6.72 7.74 10.50
C ALA A 146 -6.51 6.23 10.40
N TYR A 147 -5.42 5.69 10.97
CA TYR A 147 -5.16 4.25 11.00
C TYR A 147 -6.29 3.47 11.68
N ARG A 148 -6.77 3.93 12.85
CA ARG A 148 -7.88 3.27 13.54
C ARG A 148 -9.19 3.32 12.77
N ALA A 149 -9.50 4.44 12.11
CA ALA A 149 -10.67 4.53 11.26
C ALA A 149 -10.57 3.56 10.07
N PHE A 150 -9.40 3.44 9.45
CA PHE A 150 -9.14 2.46 8.39
C PHE A 150 -9.28 1.01 8.87
N GLU A 151 -8.71 0.65 10.03
CA GLU A 151 -8.85 -0.68 10.63
C GLU A 151 -10.33 -1.02 10.88
N TYR A 152 -11.07 -0.10 11.48
CA TYR A 152 -12.50 -0.28 11.71
C TYR A 152 -13.26 -0.49 10.40
N SER A 153 -13.00 0.36 9.39
CA SER A 153 -13.63 0.23 8.08
C SER A 153 -13.33 -1.11 7.40
N MET A 154 -12.13 -1.68 7.59
CA MET A 154 -11.80 -3.01 7.07
C MET A 154 -12.55 -4.13 7.78
N ASN A 155 -12.69 -4.06 9.11
CA ASN A 155 -13.50 -5.03 9.84
C ASN A 155 -14.97 -4.95 9.41
N ALA A 156 -15.51 -3.74 9.31
CA ALA A 156 -16.88 -3.52 8.86
C ALA A 156 -17.09 -3.95 7.38
N PHE A 157 -16.07 -3.81 6.52
CA PHE A 157 -16.09 -4.32 5.14
C PHE A 157 -16.26 -5.85 5.15
N GLU A 158 -15.48 -6.57 5.96
CA GLU A 158 -15.56 -8.02 6.06
C GLU A 158 -16.92 -8.48 6.62
N GLU A 159 -17.42 -7.83 7.67
CA GLU A 159 -18.75 -8.09 8.24
C GLU A 159 -19.86 -7.86 7.21
N ASN A 160 -19.81 -6.74 6.48
CA ASN A 160 -20.76 -6.44 5.42
C ASN A 160 -20.68 -7.45 4.27
N ARG A 161 -19.48 -7.92 3.91
CA ARG A 161 -19.32 -8.99 2.91
C ARG A 161 -19.99 -10.28 3.36
N VAL A 162 -19.82 -10.66 4.63
CA VAL A 162 -20.47 -11.84 5.22
C VAL A 162 -21.99 -11.66 5.23
N ALA A 163 -22.50 -10.49 5.62
CA ALA A 163 -23.93 -10.18 5.59
C ALA A 163 -24.52 -10.29 4.18
N LEU A 164 -23.84 -9.73 3.17
CA LEU A 164 -24.25 -9.83 1.78
C LEU A 164 -24.18 -11.27 1.25
N LEU A 165 -23.25 -12.09 1.75
CA LEU A 165 -23.20 -13.53 1.44
C LEU A 165 -24.40 -14.27 2.01
N ILE A 166 -24.79 -13.99 3.27
CA ILE A 166 -25.99 -14.57 3.90
C ILE A 166 -27.27 -14.15 3.15
N GLN A 167 -27.35 -12.90 2.72
CA GLN A 167 -28.48 -12.38 1.93
C GLN A 167 -28.50 -12.89 0.48
N GLY A 168 -27.52 -13.71 0.08
CA GLY A 168 -27.40 -14.19 -1.30
C GLY A 168 -27.08 -13.08 -2.30
N ALA A 169 -26.63 -11.90 -1.86
CA ALA A 169 -26.22 -10.78 -2.70
C ALA A 169 -24.72 -10.83 -3.05
N TRP A 170 -23.89 -11.54 -2.29
CA TRP A 170 -22.47 -11.77 -2.58
C TRP A 170 -22.23 -13.20 -3.10
N PRO A 171 -21.32 -13.40 -4.07
CA PRO A 171 -20.98 -14.74 -4.55
C PRO A 171 -20.21 -15.55 -3.50
N ASP A 172 -20.62 -16.81 -3.34
CA ASP A 172 -19.83 -17.80 -2.60
C ASP A 172 -18.86 -18.51 -3.57
N PHE A 173 -17.57 -18.25 -3.38
CA PHE A 173 -16.49 -18.83 -4.19
C PHE A 173 -16.06 -20.23 -3.72
N THR A 174 -16.65 -20.76 -2.65
CA THR A 174 -16.34 -22.11 -2.12
C THR A 174 -17.17 -23.22 -2.77
N GLY A 175 -18.29 -22.88 -3.44
CA GLY A 175 -19.16 -23.82 -4.14
C GLY A 175 -18.73 -24.19 -5.57
N ARG A 176 -19.24 -25.31 -6.10
CA ARG A 176 -19.03 -25.79 -7.50
C ARG A 176 -19.86 -25.03 -8.55
N GLY A 177 -19.99 -23.70 -8.42
CA GLY A 177 -20.75 -22.86 -9.34
C GLY A 177 -19.98 -22.50 -10.63
N ARG A 178 -20.70 -22.06 -11.67
CA ARG A 178 -20.09 -21.48 -12.88
C ARG A 178 -19.29 -20.22 -12.52
N LYS A 179 -17.95 -20.29 -12.59
CA LYS A 179 -17.01 -19.23 -12.17
C LYS A 179 -17.31 -17.85 -12.78
N LEU A 180 -17.78 -17.78 -14.02
CA LEU A 180 -18.14 -16.53 -14.70
C LEU A 180 -19.34 -15.80 -14.07
N GLY A 181 -20.38 -16.53 -13.68
CA GLY A 181 -21.56 -15.94 -13.03
C GLY A 181 -21.24 -15.37 -11.64
N LEU A 182 -20.31 -16.02 -10.92
CA LEU A 182 -19.81 -15.55 -9.64
C LEU A 182 -19.02 -14.24 -9.79
N VAL A 183 -18.21 -14.11 -10.84
CA VAL A 183 -17.46 -12.86 -11.13
C VAL A 183 -18.41 -11.71 -11.47
N PHE A 184 -19.43 -11.94 -12.30
CA PHE A 184 -20.41 -10.90 -12.65
C PHE A 184 -21.16 -10.38 -11.42
N LYS A 185 -21.61 -11.31 -10.56
CA LYS A 185 -22.26 -10.98 -9.28
C LYS A 185 -21.34 -10.20 -8.33
N ALA A 186 -20.04 -10.56 -8.29
CA ALA A 186 -19.06 -9.79 -7.51
C ALA A 186 -18.94 -8.35 -8.01
N VAL A 187 -18.86 -8.14 -9.32
CA VAL A 187 -18.73 -6.81 -9.93
C VAL A 187 -19.97 -5.96 -9.65
N GLN A 188 -21.17 -6.54 -9.73
CA GLN A 188 -22.41 -5.82 -9.44
C GLN A 188 -22.56 -5.43 -7.97
N SER A 189 -22.13 -6.29 -7.05
CA SER A 189 -22.27 -6.06 -5.60
C SER A 189 -21.10 -5.28 -4.98
N ALA A 190 -19.96 -5.17 -5.68
CA ALA A 190 -18.79 -4.43 -5.21
C ALA A 190 -19.06 -2.93 -4.92
N PRO A 191 -19.81 -2.18 -5.74
CA PRO A 191 -20.15 -0.79 -5.44
C PRO A 191 -20.86 -0.61 -4.10
N LEU A 192 -21.77 -1.51 -3.74
CA LEU A 192 -22.49 -1.46 -2.46
C LEU A 192 -21.54 -1.66 -1.27
N LEU A 193 -20.63 -2.61 -1.42
CA LEU A 193 -19.62 -2.94 -0.42
C LEU A 193 -18.59 -1.80 -0.25
N VAL A 194 -18.19 -1.18 -1.36
CA VAL A 194 -17.31 0.00 -1.36
C VAL A 194 -18.03 1.20 -0.74
N ALA A 195 -19.29 1.49 -1.14
CA ALA A 195 -20.06 2.62 -0.65
C ALA A 195 -20.33 2.54 0.86
N THR A 196 -20.69 1.36 1.37
CA THR A 196 -20.88 1.13 2.81
C THR A 196 -19.57 1.28 3.59
N THR A 197 -18.44 0.86 3.01
CA THR A 197 -17.12 1.01 3.62
C THR A 197 -16.67 2.47 3.66
N PHE A 198 -16.86 3.22 2.58
CA PHE A 198 -16.60 4.66 2.55
C PHE A 198 -17.50 5.43 3.51
N ARG A 199 -18.79 5.09 3.57
CA ARG A 199 -19.72 5.64 4.57
C ARG A 199 -19.20 5.40 5.98
N ASN A 200 -18.75 4.19 6.30
CA ASN A 200 -18.18 3.88 7.60
C ASN A 200 -16.92 4.68 7.88
N LEU A 201 -16.04 4.84 6.89
CA LEU A 201 -14.80 5.63 7.01
C LEU A 201 -15.08 7.11 7.30
N ILE A 202 -16.03 7.69 6.55
CA ILE A 202 -16.45 9.10 6.69
C ILE A 202 -17.19 9.33 8.01
N LEU A 203 -18.01 8.39 8.49
CA LEU A 203 -18.76 8.53 9.74
C LEU A 203 -17.90 8.26 10.97
N TRP A 204 -16.94 7.33 10.88
CA TRP A 204 -16.07 7.00 12.00
C TRP A 204 -14.96 8.00 12.21
N PHE A 205 -14.55 8.75 11.18
CA PHE A 205 -13.51 9.76 11.34
C PHE A 205 -13.93 10.89 12.32
N PRO A 206 -15.14 11.48 12.23
CA PRO A 206 -15.70 12.39 13.24
C PRO A 206 -15.90 11.74 14.61
N TRP A 207 -16.37 10.49 14.67
CA TRP A 207 -16.59 9.79 15.94
C TRP A 207 -15.28 9.51 16.69
N ALA A 208 -14.28 9.00 15.97
CA ALA A 208 -12.92 8.80 16.48
C ALA A 208 -12.30 10.13 16.93
N TRP A 209 -12.56 11.21 16.19
CA TRP A 209 -12.15 12.56 16.62
C TRP A 209 -12.82 12.98 17.92
N ILE A 210 -14.14 12.82 18.07
CA ILE A 210 -14.89 13.19 19.29
C ILE A 210 -14.40 12.38 20.49
N CYS A 211 -14.29 11.06 20.36
CA CYS A 211 -13.83 10.18 21.43
C CYS A 211 -12.39 10.45 21.87
N TYR A 212 -11.54 11.01 21.00
CA TYR A 212 -10.14 11.30 21.31
C TYR A 212 -9.85 12.76 21.65
N ASN A 213 -10.73 13.70 21.28
CA ASN A 213 -10.60 15.08 21.74
C ASN A 213 -10.80 15.18 23.27
N SER A 214 -11.57 14.26 23.87
CA SER A 214 -11.62 14.09 25.32
C SER A 214 -10.28 13.56 25.90
N LEU A 215 -9.59 12.65 25.19
CA LEU A 215 -8.26 12.14 25.56
C LEU A 215 -7.13 13.18 25.35
N ARG A 216 -7.29 14.11 24.40
CA ARG A 216 -6.33 15.22 24.15
C ARG A 216 -6.07 16.04 25.41
N LYS A 217 -7.11 16.28 26.22
CA LYS A 217 -6.99 17.00 27.50
C LYS A 217 -6.06 16.29 28.50
N ASN A 218 -6.07 14.95 28.51
CA ASN A 218 -5.23 14.14 29.40
C ASN A 218 -3.78 13.99 28.92
N ILE A 219 -3.53 14.11 27.61
CA ILE A 219 -2.18 14.03 27.03
C ILE A 219 -1.46 15.39 27.12
N ALA A 220 -2.17 16.50 26.93
CA ALA A 220 -1.61 17.84 27.09
C ALA A 220 -1.30 18.16 28.56
N GLY A 221 -2.15 17.75 29.51
CA GLY A 221 -1.93 17.95 30.95
C GLY A 221 -0.75 17.16 31.56
N ARG A 222 -0.14 16.23 30.83
CA ARG A 222 1.09 15.52 31.25
C ARG A 222 2.39 16.25 30.88
N LYS A 223 2.33 17.34 30.10
CA LYS A 223 3.51 18.16 29.79
C LYS A 223 3.80 19.24 30.85
N GLU A 224 2.93 19.40 31.84
CA GLU A 224 3.05 20.41 32.91
C GLU A 224 3.39 19.81 34.29
N LYS A 225 3.93 18.59 34.34
CA LYS A 225 4.51 18.03 35.57
C LYS A 225 5.89 17.43 35.30
#